data_AF-A0A175YFE1-F1
#
_entry.id   AF-A0A175YFE1-F1
#
_cell.length_a   1.000
_cell.length_b   1.000
_cell.length_c   1.000
_cell.angle_alpha   90.00
_cell.angle_beta   90.00
_cell.angle_gamma   90.00
#
_symmetry.space_group_name_H-M   'P 1'
#
loop_
_entity.id
_entity.type
_entity.pdbx_description
1 polymer ?
#
loop_
_entity_poly.entity_id
_entity_poly.type
_entity_poly.pdbx_seq_one_letter_code
_entity_poly.pdbx_strand_id
1 'polypeptide(L)'
;MDLTAHFTKILERERKYQEPEEVEIAEDLNYFLIWVPLGRRDSRGASLSGSNNNIPAPNNTLQTILTKSKLQGLDIVDLEALS
;
A
#
# COMPACT_ATOMS: atom_id res chain seq x y z
N MET A 1 16.99 10.22 -9.47
CA MET A 1 15.77 9.50 -9.85
C MET A 1 14.65 10.52 -9.76
N ASP A 2 14.04 10.88 -10.89
CA ASP A 2 13.03 11.95 -10.91
C ASP A 2 11.72 11.40 -10.34
N LEU A 3 11.30 11.95 -9.20
CA LEU A 3 10.06 11.60 -8.51
C LEU A 3 8.85 11.75 -9.45
N THR A 4 8.88 12.75 -10.33
CA THR A 4 7.83 13.02 -11.32
C THR A 4 7.64 11.82 -12.24
N ALA A 5 8.73 11.25 -12.76
CA ALA A 5 8.68 10.08 -13.64
C ALA A 5 8.21 8.81 -12.92
N HIS A 6 8.40 8.73 -11.60
CA HIS A 6 7.96 7.60 -10.80
C HIS A 6 6.45 7.67 -10.51
N PHE A 7 5.95 8.83 -10.09
CA PHE A 7 4.52 9.04 -9.86
C PHE A 7 3.69 8.83 -11.14
N THR A 8 4.20 9.27 -12.29
CA THR A 8 3.54 9.01 -13.58
C THR A 8 3.37 7.51 -13.87
N LYS A 9 4.37 6.68 -13.54
CA LYS A 9 4.29 5.22 -13.74
C LYS A 9 3.28 4.54 -12.81
N ILE A 10 3.14 5.04 -11.58
CA ILE A 10 2.14 4.55 -10.63
C ILE A 10 0.74 4.86 -11.16
N LEU A 11 0.49 6.12 -11.54
CA LEU A 11 -0.81 6.53 -12.08
C LEU A 11 -1.17 5.78 -13.37
N GLU A 12 -0.19 5.50 -14.25
CA GLU A 12 -0.39 4.68 -15.45
C GLU A 12 -0.74 3.23 -15.16
N ARG A 13 -0.16 2.64 -14.10
CA ARG A 13 -0.48 1.30 -13.64
C ARG A 13 -1.91 1.25 -13.10
N GLU A 14 -2.32 2.21 -12.29
CA GLU A 14 -3.65 2.24 -11.67
C GLU A 14 -4.78 2.46 -12.70
N ARG A 15 -4.56 3.28 -13.74
CA ARG A 15 -5.52 3.48 -14.84
C ARG A 15 -5.91 2.17 -15.56
N LYS A 16 -5.03 1.16 -15.55
CA LYS A 16 -5.27 -0.15 -16.20
C LYS A 16 -6.28 -1.01 -15.42
N TYR A 17 -6.52 -0.71 -14.14
CA TYR A 17 -7.37 -1.51 -13.25
C TYR A 17 -8.74 -0.88 -12.98
N GLN A 18 -9.10 0.19 -13.70
CA GLN A 18 -10.37 0.90 -13.52
C GLN A 18 -11.50 0.23 -14.32
N GLU A 19 -12.55 -0.22 -13.63
CA GLU A 19 -13.84 -0.53 -14.27
C GLU A 19 -14.62 0.78 -14.54
N PRO A 20 -15.43 0.86 -15.62
CA PRO A 20 -15.95 2.12 -16.17
C PRO A 20 -17.02 2.87 -15.33
N GLU A 21 -17.23 2.55 -14.05
CA GLU A 21 -18.37 3.08 -13.27
C GLU A 21 -18.06 3.96 -12.05
N GLU A 22 -16.81 4.34 -11.73
CA GLU A 22 -16.55 5.21 -10.56
C GLU A 22 -16.41 6.70 -10.90
N VAL A 23 -17.59 7.35 -10.90
CA VAL A 23 -17.99 8.65 -10.34
C VAL A 23 -16.92 9.73 -10.13
N GLU A 24 -17.08 10.81 -10.89
CA GLU A 24 -16.54 12.15 -10.70
C GLU A 24 -16.93 12.75 -9.33
N ILE A 25 -15.95 13.05 -8.47
CA ILE A 25 -16.17 13.95 -7.32
C ILE A 25 -15.05 14.98 -7.19
N ALA A 26 -15.47 16.21 -7.50
CA ALA A 26 -15.10 17.50 -6.92
C ALA A 26 -13.66 17.99 -7.06
N GLU A 27 -13.51 18.92 -8.01
CA GLU A 27 -12.56 20.02 -7.96
C GLU A 27 -12.71 20.80 -6.63
N ASP A 28 -11.91 20.50 -5.62
CA ASP A 28 -11.33 21.54 -4.75
C ASP A 28 -10.16 21.01 -3.90
N LEU A 29 -8.98 21.57 -4.19
CA LEU A 29 -7.78 21.72 -3.38
C LEU A 29 -7.00 20.47 -2.93
N ASN A 30 -5.87 20.29 -3.65
CA ASN A 30 -4.66 19.56 -3.27
C ASN A 30 -4.74 18.04 -3.40
N TYR A 31 -4.57 17.59 -4.64
CA TYR A 31 -4.52 16.22 -5.12
C TYR A 31 -3.51 15.34 -4.37
N PHE A 32 -3.93 14.77 -3.26
CA PHE A 32 -3.61 13.38 -2.99
C PHE A 32 -4.86 12.58 -3.35
N LEU A 33 -4.85 11.95 -4.53
CA LEU A 33 -5.90 11.02 -4.94
C LEU A 33 -6.01 9.91 -3.89
N ILE A 34 -7.01 9.97 -3.02
CA ILE A 34 -7.32 8.88 -2.09
C ILE A 34 -8.16 7.87 -2.86
N TRP A 35 -7.47 6.92 -3.49
CA TRP A 35 -8.07 5.74 -4.10
C TRP A 35 -8.16 4.61 -3.07
N VAL A 36 -9.36 4.08 -2.80
CA VAL A 36 -9.55 2.95 -1.86
C VAL A 36 -10.44 1.89 -2.50
N PRO A 37 -9.90 0.72 -2.90
CA PRO A 37 -10.71 -0.35 -3.48
C PRO A 37 -11.64 -0.98 -2.44
N LEU A 38 -12.90 -1.21 -2.84
CA LEU A 38 -13.95 -1.80 -2.00
C LEU A 38 -14.14 -3.31 -2.25
N GLY A 39 -14.97 -3.96 -1.43
CA GLY A 39 -15.34 -5.38 -1.59
C GLY A 39 -14.57 -6.39 -0.72
N ARG A 40 -13.77 -5.93 0.25
CA ARG A 40 -13.14 -6.83 1.25
C ARG A 40 -14.20 -7.51 2.13
N ARG A 41 -13.91 -8.75 2.54
CA ARG A 41 -14.75 -9.54 3.45
C ARG A 41 -14.05 -9.73 4.79
N ASP A 42 -14.83 -9.83 5.86
CA ASP A 42 -14.31 -10.05 7.21
C ASP A 42 -13.82 -11.49 7.41
N SER A 43 -12.80 -11.67 8.25
CA SER A 43 -12.32 -12.99 8.64
C SER A 43 -13.26 -13.62 9.68
N ARG A 44 -13.23 -14.97 9.77
CA ARG A 44 -14.00 -15.73 10.78
C ARG A 44 -13.20 -16.02 12.06
N GLY A 45 -11.98 -15.50 12.15
CA GLY A 45 -11.04 -15.76 13.24
C GLY A 45 -9.77 -14.93 13.11
N ALA A 46 -8.98 -14.94 14.19
CA ALA A 46 -7.71 -14.24 14.30
C ALA A 46 -6.57 -15.21 14.64
N SER A 47 -5.32 -14.80 14.39
CA SER A 47 -4.14 -15.61 14.63
C SER A 47 -3.08 -14.82 15.41
N LEU A 48 -3.01 -15.03 16.72
CA LEU A 48 -2.02 -14.39 17.60
C LEU A 48 -0.58 -14.76 17.22
N SER A 49 -0.31 -16.04 16.95
CA SER A 49 1.02 -16.52 16.54
C SER A 49 1.45 -15.91 15.20
N GLY A 50 0.51 -15.82 14.24
CA GLY A 50 0.73 -15.14 12.97
C GLY A 50 1.12 -13.66 13.15
N SER A 51 0.41 -12.92 14.01
CA SER A 51 0.75 -11.52 14.31
C SER A 51 2.15 -11.39 14.93
N ASN A 52 2.49 -12.23 15.91
CA ASN A 52 3.80 -12.21 16.55
C ASN A 52 4.95 -12.49 15.56
N ASN A 53 4.69 -13.33 14.55
CA ASN A 53 5.68 -13.66 13.53
C ASN A 53 5.79 -12.57 12.43
N ASN A 54 4.70 -11.92 12.06
CA ASN A 54 4.65 -11.04 10.89
C ASN A 54 4.83 -9.55 11.20
N ILE A 55 4.48 -9.09 12.42
CA ILE A 55 4.63 -7.68 12.78
C ILE A 55 6.09 -7.41 13.19
N PRO A 56 6.78 -6.41 12.60
CA PRO A 56 8.11 -6.02 13.04
C PRO A 56 8.06 -5.37 14.42
N ALA A 57 9.00 -5.71 15.29
CA ALA A 57 9.14 -5.04 16.58
C ALA A 57 9.88 -3.70 16.41
N PRO A 58 9.66 -2.71 17.29
CA PRO A 58 10.30 -1.38 17.18
C PRO A 58 11.84 -1.41 17.20
N ASN A 59 12.42 -2.46 17.78
CA ASN A 59 13.87 -2.66 17.89
C ASN A 59 14.42 -3.67 16.86
N ASN A 60 13.65 -4.04 15.84
CA ASN A 60 14.14 -4.88 14.75
C ASN A 60 15.13 -4.10 13.88
N THR A 61 16.10 -4.83 13.31
CA THR A 61 17.01 -4.24 12.33
C THR A 61 16.25 -3.95 11.04
N LEU A 62 16.76 -2.99 10.24
CA LEU A 62 16.18 -2.66 8.93
C LEU A 62 16.05 -3.90 8.02
N GLN A 63 17.02 -4.82 8.05
CA GLN A 63 16.97 -6.05 7.27
C GLN A 63 15.79 -6.96 7.69
N THR A 64 15.52 -7.05 8.99
CA THR A 64 14.37 -7.81 9.50
C THR A 64 13.05 -7.16 9.09
N ILE A 65 12.96 -5.84 9.19
CA ILE A 65 11.77 -5.08 8.76
C ILE A 65 11.52 -5.27 7.26
N LEU A 66 12.56 -5.14 6.43
CA LEU A 66 12.50 -5.37 4.99
C LEU A 66 12.06 -6.80 4.65
N THR A 67 12.60 -7.79 5.36
CA THR A 67 12.24 -9.20 5.16
C THR A 67 10.77 -9.44 5.47
N LYS A 68 10.26 -8.91 6.60
CA LYS A 68 8.85 -9.02 6.98
C LYS A 68 7.92 -8.28 6.02
N SER A 69 8.34 -7.13 5.49
CA SER A 69 7.57 -6.36 4.50
C SER A 69 7.46 -7.11 3.17
N LYS A 70 8.56 -7.73 2.71
CA LYS A 70 8.55 -8.59 1.52
C LYS A 70 7.65 -9.82 1.65
N LEU A 71 7.50 -10.37 2.86
CA LEU A 71 6.53 -11.44 3.12
C LEU A 71 5.06 -10.99 2.91
N GLN A 72 4.77 -9.69 3.01
CA GLN A 72 3.46 -9.10 2.73
C GLN A 72 3.33 -8.61 1.28
N GLY A 73 4.34 -8.85 0.43
CA GLY A 73 4.36 -8.39 -0.96
C GLY A 73 4.73 -6.91 -1.14
N LEU A 74 5.24 -6.26 -0.09
CA LEU A 74 5.70 -4.87 -0.12
C LEU A 74 7.20 -4.80 -0.44
N ASP A 75 7.60 -3.83 -1.26
CA ASP A 75 9.00 -3.57 -1.58
C ASP A 75 9.63 -2.48 -0.68
N ILE A 76 10.84 -2.04 -1.01
CA ILE A 76 11.55 -1.02 -0.23
C ILE A 76 10.92 0.37 -0.37
N VAL A 77 10.33 0.68 -1.53
CA VAL A 77 9.66 1.96 -1.79
C VAL A 77 8.37 2.02 -0.97
N ASP A 78 7.62 0.90 -0.93
CA ASP A 78 6.45 0.78 -0.08
C ASP A 78 6.80 0.96 1.40
N LEU A 79 7.91 0.36 1.86
CA LEU A 79 8.36 0.50 3.24
C LEU A 79 8.67 1.96 3.61
N GLU A 80 9.35 2.70 2.74
CA GLU A 80 9.65 4.12 2.98
C GLU A 80 8.40 5.00 2.96
N ALA A 81 7.42 4.67 2.13
CA ALA A 81 6.17 5.42 2.05
C ALA A 81 5.25 5.23 3.27
N LEU A 82 5.44 4.16 4.05
CA LEU A 82 4.55 3.73 5.13
C LEU A 82 5.12 3.87 6.56
N SER A 83 6.36 4.36 6.72
CA SER A 83 7.03 4.49 8.03
C SER A 83 6.65 5.74 8.81
#